data_AF-A0A428JVR3-F1
#
_entry.id   AF-A0A428JVR3-F1
#
_cell.length_a   1.000
_cell.length_b   1.000
_cell.length_c   1.000
_cell.angle_alpha   90.00
_cell.angle_beta   90.00
_cell.angle_gamma   90.00
#
_symmetry.space_group_name_H-M   'P 1'
#
loop_
_entity.id
_entity.type
_entity.pdbx_description
1 polymer ?
#
loop_
_entity_poly.entity_id
_entity_poly.type
_entity_poly.pdbx_seq_one_letter_code
_entity_poly.pdbx_strand_id
1 'polypeptide(L)'
;MNSQTIITILSITLPLIGGGAGYLLKSNIEKKKELTNEITKERREIYQQYVNLIIGLFANSKANKKNHPNKMLTDLYEFYKKYVLYASPKVIIAFSDYFQFMYAQNDDEETDSKQHLLYMTKIMAEMRKDLGLKNNELGANGEMLMRALIKDYDRIIK
;
A
#
# COMPACT_ATOMS: atom_id res chain seq x y z
N MET A 1 19.07 57.10 20.17
CA MET A 1 19.84 56.09 19.41
C MET A 1 19.95 56.59 17.98
N ASN A 2 21.14 56.61 17.36
CA ASN A 2 21.31 57.18 16.02
C ASN A 2 20.73 56.21 14.96
N SER A 3 20.15 56.74 13.88
CA SER A 3 19.56 55.94 12.79
C SER A 3 20.54 54.92 12.22
N GLN A 4 21.82 55.29 12.13
CA GLN A 4 22.89 54.40 11.65
C GLN A 4 23.06 53.16 12.55
N THR A 5 22.93 53.33 13.87
CA THR A 5 23.05 52.24 14.84
C THR A 5 21.86 51.27 14.72
N ILE A 6 20.66 51.80 14.47
CA ILE A 6 19.44 51.00 14.26
C ILE A 6 19.57 50.14 13.00
N ILE A 7 20.03 50.75 11.89
CA ILE A 7 20.22 50.05 10.62
C ILE A 7 21.24 48.91 10.75
N THR A 8 22.39 49.15 11.39
CA THR A 8 23.43 48.12 11.59
C THR A 8 22.94 46.95 12.44
N ILE A 9 22.16 47.22 13.50
CA ILE A 9 21.58 46.15 14.33
C ILE A 9 20.60 45.32 13.50
N LEU A 10 19.72 45.95 12.72
CA LEU A 10 18.74 45.27 11.87
C LEU A 10 19.40 44.42 10.77
N SER A 11 20.43 44.93 10.10
CA SER A 11 21.10 44.20 9.02
C SER A 11 21.89 42.98 9.49
N ILE A 12 22.27 42.91 10.77
CA ILE A 12 22.88 41.71 11.39
C ILE A 12 21.80 40.78 11.95
N THR A 13 20.78 41.31 12.62
CA THR A 13 19.77 40.50 13.31
C THR A 13 18.79 39.84 12.35
N LEU A 14 18.36 40.49 11.27
CA LEU A 14 17.42 39.90 10.31
C LEU A 14 17.96 38.61 9.66
N PRO A 15 19.20 38.58 9.12
CA PRO A 15 19.75 37.36 8.54
C PRO A 15 19.92 36.23 9.55
N LEU A 16 20.29 36.54 10.80
CA LEU A 16 20.42 35.54 11.86
C LEU A 16 19.06 34.91 12.20
N ILE A 17 18.02 35.73 12.36
CA ILE A 17 16.66 35.26 12.62
C ILE A 17 16.13 34.48 11.41
N GLY A 18 16.31 35.01 10.20
CA GLY A 18 15.87 34.36 8.96
C GLY A 18 16.58 33.03 8.71
N GLY A 19 17.89 32.98 8.91
CA GLY A 19 18.69 31.76 8.81
C GLY A 19 18.30 30.72 9.86
N GLY A 20 18.09 31.15 11.12
CA GLY A 20 17.65 30.27 12.21
C GLY A 20 16.25 29.70 11.97
N ALA A 21 15.27 30.54 11.62
CA ALA A 21 13.91 30.11 11.30
C ALA A 21 13.88 29.20 10.06
N GLY A 22 14.62 29.56 9.01
CA GLY A 22 14.76 28.75 7.80
C GLY A 22 15.36 27.37 8.07
N TYR A 23 16.39 27.29 8.91
CA TYR A 23 16.98 26.03 9.34
C TYR A 23 15.99 25.14 10.11
N LEU A 24 15.25 25.71 11.07
CA LEU A 24 14.25 24.95 11.85
C LEU A 24 13.12 24.41 10.96
N LEU A 25 12.62 25.23 10.02
CA LEU A 25 11.60 24.81 9.06
C LEU A 25 12.14 23.69 8.16
N LYS A 26 13.33 23.88 7.59
CA LYS A 26 13.98 22.89 6.73
C LYS A 26 14.19 21.56 7.46
N SER A 27 14.73 21.60 8.68
CA SER A 27 14.98 20.39 9.49
C SER A 27 13.68 19.62 9.79
N ASN A 28 12.59 20.31 10.09
CA ASN A 28 11.29 19.66 10.33
C ASN A 28 10.72 19.02 9.05
N ILE A 29 10.85 19.69 7.90
CA ILE A 29 10.42 19.15 6.61
C ILE A 29 11.25 17.93 6.24
N GLU A 30 12.58 17.99 6.41
CA GLU A 30 13.50 16.89 6.12
C GLU A 30 13.22 15.67 6.99
N LYS A 31 13.04 15.84 8.31
CA LYS A 31 12.67 14.74 9.21
C LYS A 31 11.35 14.07 8.83
N LYS A 32 10.33 14.87 8.49
CA LYS A 32 9.03 14.33 8.02
C LYS A 32 9.18 13.57 6.72
N LYS A 33 9.97 14.10 5.77
CA LYS A 33 10.24 13.47 4.48
C LYS A 33 10.99 12.14 4.66
N GLU A 34 12.01 12.12 5.52
CA GLU A 34 12.78 10.92 5.85
C GLU A 34 11.88 9.82 6.42
N LEU A 35 11.09 10.14 7.45
CA LEU A 35 10.14 9.18 8.04
C LEU A 35 9.12 8.67 7.01
N THR A 36 8.60 9.56 6.17
CA THR A 36 7.65 9.19 5.11
C THR A 36 8.30 8.28 4.07
N ASN A 37 9.57 8.53 3.72
CA ASN A 37 10.30 7.71 2.76
C ASN A 37 10.54 6.29 3.30
N GLU A 38 10.97 6.18 4.56
CA GLU A 38 11.17 4.87 5.21
C GLU A 38 9.85 4.07 5.28
N ILE A 39 8.76 4.72 5.72
CA ILE A 39 7.43 4.08 5.74
C ILE A 39 6.99 3.65 4.33
N THR A 40 7.22 4.50 3.32
CA THR A 40 6.87 4.19 1.93
C THR A 40 7.67 3.00 1.40
N LYS A 41 8.93 2.87 1.81
CA LYS A 41 9.78 1.74 1.44
C LYS A 41 9.23 0.44 2.03
N GLU A 42 8.95 0.41 3.34
CA GLU A 42 8.34 -0.75 3.99
C GLU A 42 6.99 -1.12 3.35
N ARG A 43 6.14 -0.14 3.04
CA ARG A 43 4.87 -0.37 2.33
C ARG A 43 5.05 -1.06 0.99
N ARG A 44 6.03 -0.61 0.17
CA ARG A 44 6.32 -1.24 -1.13
C ARG A 44 6.70 -2.70 -0.96
N GLU A 45 7.55 -3.01 0.02
CA GLU A 45 7.96 -4.39 0.30
C GLU A 45 6.77 -5.27 0.71
N ILE A 46 5.92 -4.77 1.60
CA ILE A 46 4.73 -5.49 2.08
C ILE A 46 3.72 -5.72 0.96
N TYR A 47 3.47 -4.69 0.14
CA TYR A 47 2.54 -4.81 -0.98
C TYR A 47 3.09 -5.75 -2.05
N GLN A 48 4.41 -5.80 -2.25
CA GLN A 48 5.04 -6.82 -3.09
C GLN A 48 4.84 -8.23 -2.52
N GLN A 49 4.94 -8.43 -1.20
CA GLN A 49 4.67 -9.71 -0.56
C GLN A 49 3.23 -10.17 -0.81
N TYR A 50 2.25 -9.26 -0.69
CA TYR A 50 0.86 -9.57 -1.05
C TYR A 50 0.74 -10.01 -2.52
N VAL A 51 1.30 -9.24 -3.46
CA VAL A 51 1.27 -9.61 -4.89
C VAL A 51 1.91 -10.97 -5.14
N ASN A 52 3.00 -11.30 -4.44
CA ASN A 52 3.64 -12.62 -4.52
C ASN A 52 2.73 -13.75 -4.03
N LEU A 53 1.98 -13.53 -2.94
CA LEU A 53 0.97 -14.48 -2.44
C LEU A 53 -0.11 -14.74 -3.50
N ILE A 54 -0.63 -13.67 -4.12
CA ILE A 54 -1.66 -13.76 -5.16
C ILE A 54 -1.13 -14.50 -6.39
N ILE A 55 0.04 -14.13 -6.90
CA ILE A 55 0.64 -14.84 -8.04
C ILE A 55 0.91 -16.30 -7.69
N GLY A 56 1.38 -16.59 -6.47
CA GLY A 56 1.57 -17.93 -5.95
C GLY A 56 0.28 -18.76 -6.00
N LEU A 57 -0.85 -18.21 -5.57
CA LEU A 57 -2.15 -18.87 -5.66
C LEU A 57 -2.48 -19.31 -7.10
N PHE A 58 -2.39 -18.40 -8.06
CA PHE A 58 -2.74 -18.68 -9.45
C PHE A 58 -1.72 -19.58 -10.17
N ALA A 59 -0.43 -19.44 -9.88
CA ALA A 59 0.61 -20.27 -10.49
C ALA A 59 0.45 -21.75 -10.10
N ASN A 60 0.09 -22.01 -8.84
CA ASN A 60 -0.07 -23.38 -8.34
C ASN A 60 -1.36 -24.03 -8.83
N SER A 61 -2.45 -23.26 -8.94
CA SER A 61 -3.70 -23.71 -9.57
C SER A 61 -3.47 -24.20 -11.01
N LYS A 62 -2.58 -23.55 -11.77
CA LYS A 62 -2.25 -23.95 -13.16
C LYS A 62 -1.29 -25.13 -13.26
N ALA A 63 -0.40 -25.31 -12.29
CA ALA A 63 0.71 -26.26 -12.39
C ALA A 63 0.40 -27.66 -11.83
N ASN A 64 -0.79 -27.91 -11.26
CA ASN A 64 -1.12 -29.15 -10.53
C ASN A 64 -0.06 -29.54 -9.46
N LYS A 65 0.76 -28.57 -9.05
CA LYS A 65 1.75 -28.77 -8.00
C LYS A 65 1.03 -28.67 -6.68
N LYS A 66 1.03 -29.76 -5.91
CA LYS A 66 0.72 -29.70 -4.48
C LYS A 66 1.66 -28.67 -3.88
N ASN A 67 1.11 -27.51 -3.52
CA ASN A 67 1.84 -26.57 -2.68
C ASN A 67 2.40 -27.33 -1.48
N HIS A 68 3.58 -26.94 -0.99
CA HIS A 68 3.85 -27.14 0.42
C HIS A 68 2.93 -26.16 1.14
N PRO A 69 1.79 -26.60 1.72
CA PRO A 69 0.79 -25.70 2.30
C PRO A 69 1.43 -24.80 3.37
N ASN A 70 2.50 -25.33 3.98
CA ASN A 70 3.32 -24.67 4.98
C ASN A 70 4.03 -23.39 4.48
N LYS A 71 4.45 -23.33 3.20
CA LYS A 71 5.17 -22.15 2.69
C LYS A 71 4.22 -20.97 2.50
N MET A 72 3.08 -21.19 1.85
CA MET A 72 2.11 -20.12 1.60
C MET A 72 1.53 -19.56 2.91
N LEU A 73 1.28 -20.43 3.89
CA LEU A 73 0.85 -20.01 5.22
C LEU A 73 1.93 -19.19 5.94
N THR A 74 3.19 -19.61 5.85
CA THR A 74 4.32 -18.83 6.38
C THR A 74 4.40 -17.45 5.72
N ASP A 75 4.34 -17.38 4.40
CA ASP A 75 4.41 -16.13 3.63
C ASP A 75 3.24 -15.19 4.00
N LEU A 76 2.04 -15.74 4.27
CA LEU A 76 0.89 -14.96 4.74
C LEU A 76 1.10 -14.38 6.14
N TYR A 77 1.68 -15.15 7.07
CA TYR A 77 1.99 -14.65 8.42
C TYR A 77 3.11 -13.60 8.41
N GLU A 78 4.13 -13.77 7.55
CA GLU A 78 5.17 -12.75 7.36
C GLU A 78 4.57 -11.44 6.83
N PHE A 79 3.69 -11.54 5.82
CA PHE A 79 2.94 -10.39 5.32
C PHE A 79 2.15 -9.71 6.45
N TYR A 80 1.35 -10.48 7.21
CA TYR A 80 0.47 -9.94 8.24
C TYR A 80 1.22 -9.19 9.34
N LYS A 81 2.39 -9.70 9.77
CA LYS A 81 3.25 -9.07 10.78
C LYS A 81 3.61 -7.62 10.44
N LYS A 82 4.01 -7.37 9.19
CA LYS A 82 4.37 -6.03 8.74
C LYS A 82 3.15 -5.21 8.30
N TYR A 83 2.16 -5.86 7.71
CA TYR A 83 0.93 -5.23 7.20
C TYR A 83 0.20 -4.42 8.28
N VAL A 84 0.04 -4.96 9.51
CA VAL A 84 -0.66 -4.26 10.59
C VAL A 84 0.05 -2.96 11.00
N LEU A 85 1.37 -2.88 10.83
CA LEU A 85 2.17 -1.73 11.25
C LEU A 85 2.25 -0.64 10.18
N TYR A 86 2.38 -1.03 8.91
CA TYR A 86 2.77 -0.11 7.84
C TYR A 86 1.70 0.12 6.78
N ALA A 87 0.74 -0.80 6.62
CA ALA A 87 -0.31 -0.64 5.62
C ALA A 87 -1.21 0.56 5.95
N SER A 88 -1.75 1.21 4.92
CA SER A 88 -2.70 2.30 5.14
C SER A 88 -4.04 1.78 5.65
N PRO A 89 -4.82 2.61 6.37
CA PRO A 89 -6.14 2.21 6.86
C PRO A 89 -7.07 1.67 5.76
N LYS A 90 -7.01 2.22 4.54
CA LYS A 90 -7.83 1.75 3.41
C LYS A 90 -7.43 0.36 2.93
N VAL A 91 -6.14 0.07 2.90
CA VAL A 91 -5.64 -1.28 2.60
C VAL A 91 -6.05 -2.24 3.71
N ILE A 92 -6.00 -1.79 4.96
CA ILE A 92 -6.39 -2.61 6.11
C ILE A 92 -7.86 -3.01 6.02
N ILE A 93 -8.74 -2.04 5.75
CA ILE A 93 -10.17 -2.26 5.58
C ILE A 93 -10.43 -3.22 4.42
N ALA A 94 -9.85 -2.96 3.23
CA ALA A 94 -10.08 -3.80 2.05
C ALA A 94 -9.65 -5.27 2.27
N PHE A 95 -8.54 -5.50 2.99
CA PHE A 95 -8.09 -6.84 3.31
C PHE A 95 -8.96 -7.50 4.39
N SER A 96 -9.36 -6.75 5.41
CA SER A 96 -10.29 -7.23 6.44
C SER A 96 -11.63 -7.63 5.84
N ASP A 97 -12.21 -6.80 4.97
CA ASP A 97 -13.48 -7.06 4.29
C ASP A 97 -13.42 -8.36 3.49
N TYR A 98 -12.29 -8.62 2.82
CA TYR A 98 -12.10 -9.87 2.08
C TYR A 98 -12.10 -11.09 3.01
N PHE A 99 -11.38 -11.02 4.13
CA PHE A 99 -11.34 -12.13 5.08
C PHE A 99 -12.69 -12.35 5.77
N GLN A 100 -13.42 -11.29 6.10
CA GLN A 100 -14.78 -11.42 6.63
C GLN A 100 -15.73 -12.07 5.62
N PHE A 101 -15.62 -11.70 4.33
CA PHE A 101 -16.33 -12.38 3.25
C PHE A 101 -15.98 -13.88 3.18
N MET A 102 -14.69 -14.22 3.24
CA MET A 102 -14.24 -15.62 3.25
C MET A 102 -14.80 -16.41 4.44
N TYR A 103 -14.88 -15.80 5.64
CA TYR A 103 -15.40 -16.47 6.84
C TYR A 103 -16.91 -16.62 6.84
N ALA A 104 -17.63 -15.77 6.10
CA ALA A 104 -19.08 -15.83 5.99
C ALA A 104 -19.55 -16.90 4.99
N GLN A 105 -18.67 -17.39 4.11
CA GLN A 105 -18.98 -18.46 3.16
C GLN A 105 -19.10 -19.80 3.91
N ASN A 106 -20.21 -20.53 3.71
CA ASN A 106 -20.36 -21.89 4.21
C ASN A 106 -19.64 -22.88 3.30
N ASP A 107 -19.10 -23.97 3.85
CA ASP A 107 -18.37 -25.00 3.08
C ASP A 107 -19.24 -25.67 1.98
N ASP A 108 -20.58 -25.56 2.08
CA ASP A 108 -21.55 -26.14 1.15
C ASP A 108 -22.03 -25.18 0.04
N GLU A 109 -21.64 -23.89 0.06
CA GLU A 109 -22.03 -22.90 -0.97
C GLU A 109 -21.01 -22.82 -2.11
N GLU A 110 -21.51 -22.73 -3.35
CA GLU A 110 -20.67 -22.55 -4.52
C GLU A 110 -19.87 -21.25 -4.39
N THR A 111 -18.55 -21.38 -4.32
CA THR A 111 -17.63 -20.27 -4.11
C THR A 111 -17.76 -19.23 -5.23
N ASP A 112 -18.29 -18.04 -4.92
CA ASP A 112 -18.41 -16.93 -5.88
C ASP A 112 -17.02 -16.41 -6.32
N SER A 113 -16.49 -17.06 -7.36
CA SER A 113 -15.18 -16.78 -7.94
C SER A 113 -15.03 -15.33 -8.43
N LYS A 114 -16.13 -14.69 -8.85
CA LYS A 114 -16.14 -13.28 -9.23
C LYS A 114 -15.91 -12.43 -8.00
N GLN A 115 -16.66 -12.67 -6.93
CA GLN A 115 -16.55 -11.89 -5.70
C GLN A 115 -15.16 -12.02 -5.05
N HIS A 116 -14.56 -13.22 -5.03
CA HIS A 116 -13.17 -13.40 -4.59
C HIS A 116 -12.19 -12.55 -5.42
N LEU A 117 -12.33 -12.57 -6.75
CA LEU A 117 -11.47 -11.77 -7.64
C LEU A 117 -11.64 -10.26 -7.40
N LEU A 118 -12.87 -9.79 -7.19
CA LEU A 118 -13.16 -8.39 -6.89
C LEU A 118 -12.49 -7.95 -5.58
N TYR A 119 -12.58 -8.74 -4.51
CA TYR A 119 -11.91 -8.42 -3.25
C TYR A 119 -10.39 -8.43 -3.36
N MET A 120 -9.80 -9.45 -4.01
CA MET A 120 -8.35 -9.53 -4.19
C MET A 120 -7.82 -8.33 -4.99
N THR A 121 -8.52 -7.95 -6.07
CA THR A 121 -8.14 -6.79 -6.89
C THR A 121 -8.37 -5.48 -6.15
N LYS A 122 -9.42 -5.37 -5.33
CA LYS A 122 -9.69 -4.21 -4.47
C LYS A 122 -8.55 -3.91 -3.52
N ILE A 123 -7.98 -4.94 -2.90
CA ILE A 123 -6.80 -4.81 -2.02
C ILE A 123 -5.62 -4.22 -2.82
N MET A 124 -5.30 -4.79 -3.98
CA MET A 124 -4.22 -4.28 -4.84
C MET A 124 -4.47 -2.84 -5.30
N ALA A 125 -5.73 -2.48 -5.58
CA ALA A 125 -6.10 -1.14 -5.96
C ALA A 125 -5.87 -0.14 -4.81
N GLU A 126 -6.27 -0.46 -3.58
CA GLU A 126 -6.00 0.41 -2.44
C GLU A 126 -4.49 0.51 -2.13
N MET A 127 -3.73 -0.57 -2.31
CA MET A 127 -2.26 -0.55 -2.19
C MET A 127 -1.62 0.42 -3.20
N ARG A 128 -2.06 0.38 -4.46
CA ARG A 128 -1.60 1.30 -5.50
C ARG A 128 -1.91 2.76 -5.17
N LYS A 129 -3.14 3.05 -4.70
CA LYS A 129 -3.52 4.40 -4.27
C LYS A 129 -2.66 4.90 -3.13
N ASP A 130 -2.37 4.03 -2.16
CA ASP A 130 -1.51 4.37 -1.03
C ASP A 130 -0.06 4.66 -1.44
N LEU A 131 0.42 4.03 -2.51
CA LEU A 131 1.71 4.36 -3.14
C LEU A 131 1.67 5.60 -4.05
N GLY A 132 0.53 6.28 -4.16
CA GLY A 132 0.35 7.48 -5.00
C GLY A 132 0.05 7.19 -6.47
N LEU A 133 -0.26 5.95 -6.84
CA LEU A 133 -0.63 5.57 -8.20
C LEU A 133 -2.12 5.80 -8.47
N LYS A 134 -2.44 6.22 -9.70
CA LYS A 134 -3.81 6.29 -10.18
C LYS A 134 -4.29 4.91 -10.60
N ASN A 135 -5.58 4.64 -10.38
CA ASN A 135 -6.26 3.42 -10.80
C ASN A 135 -7.35 3.67 -11.84
N ASN A 136 -7.28 4.83 -12.51
CA ASN A 136 -8.17 5.12 -13.62
C ASN A 136 -8.05 3.98 -14.65
N GLU A 137 -9.17 3.58 -15.25
CA GLU A 137 -9.21 2.52 -16.28
C GLU A 137 -8.91 1.09 -15.78
N LEU A 138 -8.64 0.89 -14.49
CA LEU A 138 -8.42 -0.45 -13.95
C LEU A 138 -9.70 -1.16 -13.51
N GLY A 139 -10.86 -0.51 -13.65
CA GLY A 139 -12.15 -0.94 -13.12
C GLY A 139 -12.40 -0.43 -11.70
N ALA A 140 -13.61 -0.64 -11.18
CA ALA A 140 -14.06 -0.08 -9.90
C ALA A 140 -13.25 -0.63 -8.71
N ASN A 141 -12.90 -1.91 -8.78
CA ASN A 141 -12.07 -2.59 -7.78
C ASN A 141 -10.64 -2.84 -8.27
N GLY A 142 -10.29 -2.43 -9.49
CA GLY A 142 -8.96 -2.71 -10.04
C GLY A 142 -8.88 -4.08 -10.72
N GLU A 143 -10.02 -4.59 -11.18
CA GLU A 143 -10.20 -5.91 -11.79
C GLU A 143 -9.18 -6.15 -12.92
N MET A 144 -8.82 -5.11 -13.69
CA MET A 144 -7.86 -5.19 -14.80
C MET A 144 -6.45 -5.62 -14.36
N LEU A 145 -6.09 -5.42 -13.08
CA LEU A 145 -4.78 -5.81 -12.54
C LEU A 145 -4.50 -7.32 -12.68
N MET A 146 -5.57 -8.12 -12.75
CA MET A 146 -5.48 -9.58 -12.81
C MET A 146 -5.82 -10.16 -14.20
N ARG A 147 -6.24 -9.32 -15.15
CA ARG A 147 -6.69 -9.75 -16.49
C ARG A 147 -5.63 -10.58 -17.24
N ALA A 148 -4.36 -10.21 -17.12
CA ALA A 148 -3.27 -10.93 -17.78
C ALA A 148 -2.97 -12.32 -17.15
N LEU A 149 -3.38 -12.54 -15.90
CA LEU A 149 -3.06 -13.75 -15.15
C LEU A 149 -4.18 -14.81 -15.21
N ILE A 150 -5.40 -14.42 -15.58
CA ILE A 150 -6.59 -15.30 -15.55
C ILE A 150 -7.09 -15.52 -16.98
N LYS A 151 -7.12 -16.78 -17.43
CA LYS A 151 -7.45 -17.14 -18.82
C LYS A 151 -8.90 -16.80 -19.18
N ASP A 152 -9.81 -17.07 -18.27
CA ASP A 152 -11.25 -16.89 -18.39
C ASP A 152 -11.75 -15.63 -17.66
N TYR A 153 -10.87 -14.63 -17.52
CA TYR A 153 -11.15 -13.37 -16.85
C TYR A 153 -12.46 -12.71 -17.33
N ASP A 154 -12.60 -12.55 -18.65
CA ASP A 154 -13.74 -11.86 -19.24
C ASP A 154 -15.06 -12.63 -19.00
N ARG A 155 -15.00 -13.95 -18.70
CA ARG A 155 -16.15 -14.77 -18.31
C ARG A 155 -16.50 -14.59 -16.84
N ILE A 156 -15.49 -14.52 -15.96
CA ILE A 156 -15.67 -14.38 -14.50
C ILE A 156 -16.20 -12.99 -14.13
N ILE A 157 -15.73 -11.95 -14.81
CA ILE A 157 -16.10 -10.56 -14.49
C ILE A 157 -17.46 -10.13 -15.07
N LYS A 158 -17.94 -10.81 -16.11
CA LYS A 158 -19.24 -10.52 -16.74
C LYS A 158 -20.39 -10.66 -15.74
#